data_AF-A0A7V9ZHZ9-F1
#
_entry.id   AF-A0A7V9ZHZ9-F1
#
_cell.length_a   1.000
_cell.length_b   1.000
_cell.length_c   1.000
_cell.angle_alpha   90.00
_cell.angle_beta   90.00
_cell.angle_gamma   90.00
#
_symmetry.space_group_name_H-M   'P 1'
#
loop_
_entity.id
_entity.type
_entity.pdbx_description
1 polymer ?
#
loop_
_entity_poly.entity_id
_entity_poly.type
_entity_poly.pdbx_seq_one_letter_code
_entity_poly.pdbx_strand_id
1 'polypeptide(L)'
;PDDADGLRAYLDDRVDGSSSHSEALFEALTALATSHTLPPRTLAAAYEALADVDHVSTSDVEIDGRPAVKIAYEEELTSSAESVIVDRATGQVLSTSFRSPRSTYTSTTTLSEVVDAVPAEVLKAFQKHEEDVRYDATGRPLPK
;
A
#
# COMPACT_ATOMS: atom_id res chain seq x y z
N PRO A 1 -12.44 -7.99 -11.23
CA PRO A 1 -12.19 -7.42 -12.57
C PRO A 1 -10.70 -7.53 -12.89
N ASP A 2 -10.32 -7.79 -14.13
CA ASP A 2 -8.92 -7.87 -14.57
C ASP A 2 -8.54 -6.79 -15.59
N ASP A 3 -9.36 -5.75 -15.68
CA ASP A 3 -9.17 -4.51 -16.42
C ASP A 3 -9.45 -3.29 -15.50
N ALA A 4 -8.82 -2.15 -15.81
CA ALA A 4 -8.83 -0.96 -14.97
C ALA A 4 -10.24 -0.37 -14.80
N ASP A 5 -10.98 -0.18 -15.89
CA ASP A 5 -12.32 0.39 -15.91
C ASP A 5 -13.30 -0.46 -15.07
N GLY A 6 -13.26 -1.77 -15.25
CA GLY A 6 -14.09 -2.71 -14.50
C GLY A 6 -13.74 -2.73 -13.02
N LEU A 7 -12.45 -2.59 -12.66
CA LEU A 7 -12.03 -2.52 -11.27
C LEU A 7 -12.48 -1.21 -10.62
N ARG A 8 -12.33 -0.08 -11.32
CA ARG A 8 -12.80 1.24 -10.86
C ARG A 8 -14.31 1.25 -10.67
N ALA A 9 -15.07 0.82 -11.67
CA ALA A 9 -16.53 0.75 -11.59
C ALA A 9 -17.01 -0.18 -10.46
N TYR A 10 -16.28 -1.26 -10.18
CA TYR A 10 -16.57 -2.11 -9.03
C TYR A 10 -16.37 -1.39 -7.69
N LEU A 11 -15.31 -0.57 -7.57
CA LEU A 11 -14.96 0.13 -6.34
C LEU A 11 -15.77 1.41 -6.11
N ASP A 12 -16.18 2.11 -7.16
CA ASP A 12 -16.87 3.42 -7.07
C ASP A 12 -18.09 3.40 -6.14
N ASP A 13 -18.90 2.33 -6.16
CA ASP A 13 -20.09 2.25 -5.29
C ASP A 13 -19.79 1.66 -3.89
N ARG A 14 -18.54 1.30 -3.60
CA ARG A 14 -18.14 0.51 -2.43
C ARG A 14 -17.16 1.20 -1.50
N VAL A 15 -16.41 2.17 -1.99
CA VAL A 15 -15.46 2.92 -1.18
C VAL A 15 -16.18 4.07 -0.47
N ASP A 16 -15.94 4.22 0.82
CA ASP A 16 -16.38 5.35 1.64
C ASP A 16 -15.34 5.64 2.72
N GLY A 17 -15.55 6.70 3.51
CA GLY A 17 -14.86 6.90 4.78
C GLY A 17 -13.61 7.78 4.74
N SER A 18 -13.06 8.07 3.55
CA SER A 18 -11.97 9.04 3.37
C SER A 18 -12.48 10.48 3.18
N SER A 19 -11.55 11.45 3.14
CA SER A 19 -11.86 12.88 3.03
C SER A 19 -12.44 13.25 1.67
N SER A 20 -12.16 12.45 0.64
CA SER A 20 -12.74 12.54 -0.69
C SER A 20 -12.96 11.14 -1.28
N HIS A 21 -13.80 11.06 -2.31
CA HIS A 21 -14.02 9.81 -3.05
C HIS A 21 -12.74 9.31 -3.73
N SER A 22 -11.94 10.23 -4.28
CA SER A 22 -10.66 9.93 -4.92
C SER A 22 -9.64 9.38 -3.92
N GLU A 23 -9.58 9.94 -2.70
CA GLU A 23 -8.76 9.40 -1.62
C GLU A 23 -9.19 7.96 -1.28
N ALA A 24 -10.50 7.72 -1.15
CA ALA A 24 -11.02 6.38 -0.85
C ALA A 24 -10.72 5.35 -1.95
N LEU A 25 -10.79 5.75 -3.22
CA LEU A 25 -10.38 4.92 -4.36
C LEU A 25 -8.88 4.63 -4.33
N PHE A 26 -8.06 5.64 -4.10
CA PHE A 26 -6.60 5.51 -4.04
C PHE A 26 -6.18 4.54 -2.92
N GLU A 27 -6.74 4.70 -1.72
CA GLU A 27 -6.49 3.82 -0.59
C GLU A 27 -6.90 2.37 -0.90
N ALA A 28 -8.11 2.17 -1.44
CA ALA A 28 -8.62 0.84 -1.76
C ALA A 28 -7.76 0.12 -2.80
N LEU A 29 -7.40 0.81 -3.89
CA LEU A 29 -6.55 0.24 -4.94
C LEU A 29 -5.13 -0.04 -4.44
N THR A 30 -4.58 0.85 -3.60
CA THR A 30 -3.28 0.65 -2.96
C THR A 30 -3.29 -0.56 -2.02
N ALA A 31 -4.34 -0.72 -1.22
CA ALA A 31 -4.52 -1.88 -0.33
C ALA A 31 -4.61 -3.19 -1.14
N LEU A 32 -5.32 -3.18 -2.27
CA LEU A 32 -5.39 -4.33 -3.18
C LEU A 32 -4.00 -4.65 -3.77
N ALA A 33 -3.29 -3.66 -4.29
CA ALA A 33 -1.96 -3.83 -4.90
C ALA A 33 -0.90 -4.32 -3.90
N THR A 34 -0.99 -3.90 -2.63
CA THR A 34 -0.09 -4.30 -1.55
C THR A 34 -0.49 -5.60 -0.86
N SER A 35 -1.64 -6.19 -1.20
CA SER A 35 -2.10 -7.43 -0.55
C SER A 35 -1.25 -8.67 -0.86
N HIS A 36 -0.45 -8.62 -1.94
CA HIS A 36 0.30 -9.77 -2.48
C HIS A 36 -0.57 -10.99 -2.87
N THR A 37 -1.89 -10.81 -2.99
CA THR A 37 -2.85 -11.91 -3.32
C THR A 37 -3.47 -11.79 -4.71
N LEU A 38 -3.26 -10.67 -5.40
CA LEU A 38 -3.88 -10.43 -6.70
C LEU A 38 -3.25 -11.29 -7.80
N PRO A 39 -4.06 -11.87 -8.70
CA PRO A 39 -3.56 -12.40 -9.96
C PRO A 39 -2.83 -11.30 -10.76
N PRO A 40 -1.79 -11.63 -11.54
CA PRO A 40 -0.97 -10.63 -12.25
C PRO A 40 -1.77 -9.64 -13.12
N ARG A 41 -2.84 -10.10 -13.79
CA ARG A 41 -3.70 -9.22 -14.60
C ARG A 41 -4.49 -8.23 -13.74
N THR A 42 -5.05 -8.69 -12.63
CA THR A 42 -5.76 -7.83 -11.68
C THR A 42 -4.82 -6.85 -11.00
N LEU A 43 -3.58 -7.25 -10.72
CA LEU A 43 -2.56 -6.34 -10.20
C LEU A 43 -2.22 -5.24 -11.22
N ALA A 44 -2.03 -5.60 -12.49
CA ALA A 44 -1.81 -4.62 -13.55
C ALA A 44 -3.00 -3.64 -13.68
N ALA A 45 -4.22 -4.16 -13.70
CA ALA A 45 -5.44 -3.36 -13.71
C ALA A 45 -5.55 -2.42 -12.50
N ALA A 46 -5.09 -2.85 -11.31
CA ALA A 46 -5.06 -1.99 -10.14
C ALA A 46 -4.06 -0.82 -10.29
N TYR A 47 -2.89 -1.06 -10.89
CA TYR A 47 -1.94 0.02 -11.17
C TYR A 47 -2.41 0.98 -12.25
N GLU A 48 -3.04 0.47 -13.31
CA GLU A 48 -3.67 1.31 -14.34
C GLU A 48 -4.79 2.16 -13.73
N ALA A 49 -5.70 1.55 -12.96
CA ALA A 49 -6.78 2.27 -12.29
C ALA A 49 -6.25 3.33 -11.31
N LEU A 50 -5.17 3.05 -10.58
CA LEU A 50 -4.52 4.02 -9.68
C LEU A 50 -4.06 5.27 -10.43
N ALA A 51 -3.45 5.09 -11.61
CA ALA A 51 -2.94 6.19 -12.41
C ALA A 51 -4.04 7.14 -12.93
N ASP A 52 -5.29 6.65 -13.00
CA ASP A 52 -6.46 7.38 -13.50
C ASP A 52 -7.33 8.00 -12.37
N VAL A 53 -6.94 7.84 -11.11
CA VAL A 53 -7.63 8.48 -9.97
C VAL A 53 -7.27 9.98 -9.95
N ASP A 54 -8.26 10.84 -9.73
CA ASP A 54 -8.01 12.28 -9.61
C ASP A 54 -7.01 12.58 -8.50
N HIS A 55 -6.15 13.58 -8.72
CA HIS A 55 -5.06 13.96 -7.82
C HIS A 55 -3.93 12.91 -7.67
N VAL A 56 -3.96 11.83 -8.45
CA VAL A 56 -2.82 10.92 -8.58
C VAL A 56 -1.85 11.41 -9.65
N SER A 57 -0.56 11.25 -9.36
CA SER A 57 0.53 11.44 -10.30
C SER A 57 1.43 10.21 -10.33
N THR A 58 1.97 9.91 -11.50
CA THR A 58 2.95 8.84 -11.69
C THR A 58 4.28 9.42 -12.17
N SER A 59 5.39 8.94 -11.62
CA SER A 59 6.73 9.36 -12.04
C SER A 59 7.72 8.21 -12.02
N ASP A 60 8.66 8.24 -12.95
CA ASP A 60 9.78 7.31 -12.99
C ASP A 60 10.79 7.68 -11.92
N VAL A 61 11.18 6.69 -11.11
CA VAL A 61 12.15 6.85 -10.02
C VAL A 61 13.13 5.68 -10.02
N GLU A 62 14.19 5.81 -9.22
CA GLU A 62 15.16 4.74 -8.99
C GLU A 62 15.31 4.52 -7.48
N ILE A 63 15.24 3.26 -7.04
CA ILE A 63 15.47 2.86 -5.65
C ILE A 63 16.57 1.81 -5.64
N ASP A 64 17.68 2.10 -4.97
CA ASP A 64 18.84 1.20 -4.85
C ASP A 64 19.33 0.65 -6.21
N GLY A 65 19.35 1.50 -7.25
CA GLY A 65 19.76 1.11 -8.61
C GLY A 65 18.69 0.39 -9.43
N ARG A 66 17.46 0.24 -8.90
CA ARG A 66 16.34 -0.44 -9.56
C ARG A 66 15.37 0.58 -10.15
N PRO A 67 15.05 0.50 -11.46
CA PRO A 67 13.99 1.28 -12.06
C PRO A 67 12.63 0.98 -11.42
N ALA A 68 11.93 2.02 -11.00
CA ALA A 68 10.65 1.93 -10.32
C ALA A 68 9.70 3.04 -10.77
N VAL A 69 8.43 2.88 -10.42
CA VAL A 69 7.38 3.88 -10.64
C VAL A 69 6.87 4.32 -9.29
N LYS A 70 6.90 5.63 -9.03
CA LYS A 70 6.22 6.24 -7.88
C LYS A 70 4.83 6.65 -8.32
N ILE A 71 3.82 6.19 -7.61
CA ILE A 71 2.41 6.60 -7.72
C ILE A 71 2.10 7.41 -6.47
N ALA A 72 1.71 8.67 -6.62
CA ALA A 72 1.50 9.60 -5.50
C ALA A 72 0.14 10.27 -5.58
N TYR A 73 -0.58 10.30 -4.47
CA TYR A 73 -1.82 11.03 -4.28
C TYR A 73 -1.56 12.24 -3.38
N GLU A 74 -2.04 13.42 -3.78
CA GLU A 74 -1.91 14.65 -3.01
C GLU A 74 -3.28 15.32 -2.82
N GLU A 75 -3.72 15.46 -1.57
CA GLU A 75 -4.96 16.14 -1.23
C GLU A 75 -4.65 17.52 -0.62
N GLU A 76 -5.02 18.57 -1.36
CA GLU A 76 -4.76 19.95 -0.94
C GLU A 76 -5.56 20.32 0.31
N LEU A 77 -6.81 19.84 0.43
CA LEU A 77 -7.72 20.22 1.51
C LEU A 77 -7.23 19.78 2.89
N THR A 78 -6.65 18.59 2.97
CA THR A 78 -6.12 18.00 4.20
C THR A 78 -4.61 18.22 4.34
N SER A 79 -3.95 18.66 3.26
CA SER A 79 -2.49 18.64 3.12
C SER A 79 -1.92 17.24 3.40
N SER A 80 -2.67 16.18 3.07
CA SER A 80 -2.17 14.81 3.08
C SER A 80 -1.50 14.48 1.75
N ALA A 81 -0.46 13.67 1.82
CA ALA A 81 0.21 13.13 0.66
C ALA A 81 0.55 11.65 0.91
N GLU A 82 0.21 10.82 -0.04
CA GLU A 82 0.43 9.39 -0.01
C GLU A 82 1.19 8.95 -1.24
N SER A 83 2.04 7.95 -1.11
CA SER A 83 2.63 7.33 -2.30
C SER A 83 3.05 5.89 -2.08
N VAL A 84 3.04 5.16 -3.19
CA VAL A 84 3.63 3.82 -3.31
C VAL A 84 4.67 3.81 -4.41
N ILE A 85 5.77 3.10 -4.17
CA ILE A 85 6.84 2.89 -5.14
C ILE A 85 6.83 1.43 -5.54
N VAL A 86 6.72 1.17 -6.83
CA VAL A 86 6.58 -0.16 -7.41
C VAL A 86 7.78 -0.47 -8.29
N ASP A 87 8.38 -1.63 -8.12
CA ASP A 87 9.43 -2.13 -8.99
C ASP A 87 8.87 -2.37 -10.39
N ARG A 88 9.51 -1.79 -11.41
CA ARG A 88 9.02 -1.86 -12.79
C ARG A 88 9.11 -3.26 -13.40
N ALA A 89 10.07 -4.08 -12.95
CA ALA A 89 10.29 -5.40 -13.50
C ALA A 89 9.38 -6.46 -12.89
N THR A 90 9.09 -6.36 -11.59
CA THR A 90 8.36 -7.39 -10.84
C THR A 90 6.96 -6.98 -10.42
N GLY A 91 6.63 -5.68 -10.46
CA GLY A 91 5.38 -5.15 -9.89
C GLY A 91 5.34 -5.23 -8.35
N GLN A 92 6.47 -5.48 -7.68
CA GLN A 92 6.50 -5.51 -6.21
C GLN A 92 6.50 -4.10 -5.64
N VAL A 93 5.74 -3.88 -4.56
CA VAL A 93 5.79 -2.62 -3.81
C VAL A 93 7.07 -2.57 -2.97
N LEU A 94 7.93 -1.60 -3.29
CA LEU A 94 9.23 -1.37 -2.64
C LEU A 94 9.11 -0.43 -1.44
N SER A 95 8.17 0.51 -1.49
CA SER A 95 7.96 1.45 -0.38
C SER A 95 6.55 2.02 -0.42
N THR A 96 6.02 2.32 0.76
CA THR A 96 4.82 3.14 0.93
C THR A 96 5.15 4.32 1.83
N SER A 97 4.51 5.46 1.60
CA SER A 97 4.65 6.63 2.47
C SER A 97 3.34 7.35 2.62
N PHE A 98 3.14 7.91 3.81
CA PHE A 98 2.03 8.75 4.17
C PHE A 98 2.56 9.96 4.92
N ARG A 99 2.09 11.15 4.54
CA ARG A 99 2.39 12.39 5.22
C ARG A 99 1.10 13.16 5.45
N SER A 100 0.93 13.65 6.66
CA SER A 100 -0.13 14.59 7.05
C SER A 100 0.45 15.64 7.99
N PRO A 101 -0.29 16.71 8.33
CA PRO A 101 0.14 17.67 9.35
C PRO A 101 0.39 17.04 10.73
N ARG A 102 -0.21 15.88 11.02
CA ARG A 102 -0.14 15.22 12.34
C ARG A 102 0.91 14.13 12.42
N SER A 103 1.28 13.53 11.29
CA SER A 103 2.16 12.36 11.28
C SER A 103 2.83 12.16 9.93
N THR A 104 3.98 11.50 9.96
CA THR A 104 4.67 11.04 8.76
C THR A 104 5.10 9.60 8.99
N TYR A 105 4.77 8.74 8.03
CA TYR A 105 5.08 7.32 8.05
C TYR A 105 5.71 6.94 6.72
N THR A 106 6.80 6.18 6.79
CA THR A 106 7.42 5.57 5.62
C THR A 106 7.67 4.11 5.95
N SER A 107 7.20 3.22 5.10
CA SER A 107 7.54 1.81 5.09
C SER A 107 8.39 1.50 3.88
N THR A 108 9.47 0.77 4.09
CA THR A 108 10.34 0.31 3.00
C THR A 108 10.48 -1.20 3.10
N THR A 109 10.16 -1.87 2.00
CA THR A 109 10.34 -3.31 1.85
C THR A 109 11.82 -3.58 1.61
N THR A 110 12.52 -4.11 2.61
CA THR A 110 13.95 -4.46 2.49
C THR A 110 14.18 -5.84 1.88
N LEU A 111 13.21 -6.74 2.03
CA LEU A 111 13.25 -8.11 1.51
C LEU A 111 11.84 -8.59 1.21
N SER A 112 11.64 -9.21 0.04
CA SER A 112 10.41 -9.89 -0.34
C SER A 112 10.75 -11.17 -1.09
N GLU A 113 10.56 -12.32 -0.45
CA GLU A 113 10.91 -13.63 -0.99
C GLU A 113 9.74 -14.60 -0.83
N VAL A 114 9.57 -15.48 -1.81
CA VAL A 114 8.66 -16.62 -1.68
C VAL A 114 9.40 -17.71 -0.92
N VAL A 115 8.85 -18.11 0.23
CA VAL A 115 9.43 -19.13 1.11
C VAL A 115 8.50 -20.33 1.21
N ASP A 116 9.06 -21.53 1.31
CA ASP A 116 8.28 -22.78 1.42
C ASP A 116 7.59 -22.93 2.79
N ALA A 117 8.11 -22.24 3.81
CA ALA A 117 7.54 -22.18 5.16
C ALA A 117 7.87 -20.84 5.83
N VAL A 118 6.99 -20.40 6.73
CA VAL A 118 7.22 -19.20 7.54
C VAL A 118 8.47 -19.39 8.41
N PRO A 119 9.48 -18.48 8.35
CA PRO A 119 10.70 -18.60 9.14
C PRO A 119 10.45 -18.69 10.65
N ALA A 120 11.28 -19.48 11.35
CA ALA A 120 11.10 -19.74 12.78
C ALA A 120 11.21 -18.46 13.63
N GLU A 121 12.04 -17.49 13.26
CA GLU A 121 12.09 -16.19 13.95
C GLU A 121 10.77 -15.41 13.84
N VAL A 122 10.08 -15.47 12.70
CA VAL A 122 8.79 -14.80 12.50
C VAL A 122 7.74 -15.47 13.40
N LEU A 123 7.66 -16.80 13.39
CA LEU A 123 6.75 -17.55 14.28
C LEU A 123 7.00 -17.22 15.76
N LYS A 124 8.27 -17.13 16.19
CA LYS A 124 8.63 -16.74 17.56
C LYS A 124 8.20 -15.31 17.91
N ALA A 125 8.24 -14.39 16.95
CA ALA A 125 7.75 -13.02 17.17
C ALA A 125 6.24 -13.02 17.42
N PHE A 126 5.46 -13.74 16.60
CA PHE A 126 4.02 -13.89 16.80
C PHE A 126 3.65 -14.59 18.11
N GLN A 127 4.44 -15.59 18.55
CA GLN A 127 4.24 -16.28 19.83
C GLN A 127 4.51 -15.42 21.08
N LYS A 128 5.24 -14.30 20.95
CA LYS A 128 5.48 -13.38 22.07
C LYS A 128 4.29 -12.47 22.38
N HIS A 129 3.30 -12.41 21.48
CA HIS A 129 2.12 -11.60 21.68
C HIS A 129 1.08 -12.43 22.45
N GLU A 130 0.72 -11.96 23.65
CA GLU A 130 -0.34 -12.53 24.47
C GLU A 130 -1.71 -12.19 23.88
N GLU A 131 -2.66 -13.12 23.98
CA GLU A 131 -4.07 -12.84 23.65
C GLU A 131 -4.58 -11.64 24.48
N ASP A 132 -5.39 -10.79 23.87
CA ASP A 132 -6.00 -9.59 24.47
C ASP A 132 -5.02 -8.49 24.93
N VAL A 133 -3.75 -8.55 24.52
CA VAL A 133 -2.77 -7.48 24.79
C VAL A 133 -2.53 -6.67 23.52
N ARG A 134 -2.77 -5.36 23.60
CA ARG A 134 -2.38 -4.43 22.53
C ARG A 134 -0.91 -4.09 22.68
N TYR A 135 -0.16 -4.06 21.58
CA TYR A 135 1.25 -3.70 21.59
C TYR A 135 1.45 -2.41 20.78
N ASP A 136 2.43 -1.58 21.18
CA ASP A 136 2.85 -0.43 20.39
C ASP A 136 3.71 -0.87 19.18
N ALA A 137 4.06 0.09 18.32
CA ALA A 137 4.88 -0.14 17.13
C ALA A 137 6.30 -0.67 17.43
N THR A 138 6.73 -0.65 18.70
CA THR A 138 8.02 -1.21 19.16
C THR A 138 7.87 -2.60 19.77
N GLY A 139 6.67 -3.16 19.78
CA GLY A 139 6.36 -4.46 20.36
C GLY A 139 6.23 -4.44 21.89
N ARG A 140 6.00 -3.28 22.51
CA ARG A 140 5.75 -3.18 23.96
C ARG A 140 4.26 -3.23 24.26
N PRO A 141 3.80 -3.95 25.30
CA PRO A 141 2.40 -3.97 25.66
C PRO A 141 1.93 -2.59 26.10
N LEU A 142 0.81 -2.13 25.53
CA LEU A 142 0.12 -0.92 25.92
C LEU A 142 -0.63 -1.17 27.25
N PRO A 143 -0.64 -0.19 28.17
CA PRO A 143 -1.44 -0.30 29.38
C PRO A 143 -2.93 -0.45 29.03
N LYS A 144 -3.64 -1.27 29.80
CA LYS A 144 -5.09 -1.45 29.70
C LYS A 144 -5.84 -0.15 29.99
#